data_AF-B1G8R4-F1
#
_entry.id   AF-B1G8R4-F1
#
_cell.length_a   1.000
_cell.length_b   1.000
_cell.length_c   1.000
_cell.angle_alpha   90.00
_cell.angle_beta   90.00
_cell.angle_gamma   90.00
#
_symmetry.space_group_name_H-M   'P 1'
#
loop_
_entity.id
_entity.type
_entity.pdbx_description
1 polymer ?
#
loop_
_entity_poly.entity_id
_entity_poly.type
_entity_poly.pdbx_seq_one_letter_code
_entity_poly.pdbx_strand_id
1 'polypeptide(L)'
;MHIPDIMQHLGVTDLTAYTKDKRWPHNLYDEALRLYPVDHDEGCGNPICHRATFMYGLLYEHAQVSETLHSNLQELLGVHDVGVFKHLAAMVRAGKVVDADGDDVYLRGARGMKGLAGMRIPIGFIHGDCNETYVPQSTALTYEMLVNAFPEQPYERHLIAGYGHIDCIFGKNAARDVYPTIARYLNAH
;
A
#
# COMPACT_ATOMS: atom_id res chain seq x y z
N MET A 1 15.44 2.87 0.50
CA MET A 1 14.76 1.93 1.42
C MET A 1 15.77 0.85 1.83
N HIS A 2 16.40 0.97 3.00
CA HIS A 2 17.54 0.10 3.43
C HIS A 2 17.13 -1.19 4.15
N ILE A 3 15.82 -1.40 4.33
CA ILE A 3 15.25 -2.54 5.06
C ILE A 3 15.60 -3.92 4.43
N PRO A 4 15.53 -4.12 3.09
CA PRO A 4 15.73 -5.45 2.50
C PRO A 4 17.16 -5.99 2.69
N ASP A 5 18.17 -5.13 2.56
CA ASP A 5 19.58 -5.53 2.62
C ASP A 5 19.99 -5.88 4.06
N ILE A 6 19.44 -5.16 5.05
CA ILE A 6 19.63 -5.45 6.47
C ILE A 6 18.96 -6.78 6.84
N MET A 7 17.75 -7.04 6.33
CA MET A 7 17.00 -8.26 6.61
C MET A 7 17.62 -9.51 6.00
N GLN A 8 18.21 -9.41 4.81
CA GLN A 8 18.94 -10.51 4.17
C GLN A 8 20.23 -10.85 4.93
N HIS A 9 20.94 -9.85 5.46
CA HIS A 9 22.11 -10.07 6.32
C HIS A 9 21.77 -10.74 7.66
N LEU A 10 20.53 -10.60 8.13
CA LEU A 10 20.03 -11.16 9.39
C LEU A 10 19.29 -12.50 9.22
N GLY A 11 19.20 -13.04 7.99
CA GLY A 11 18.61 -14.36 7.73
C GLY A 11 17.09 -14.44 7.94
N VAL A 12 16.36 -13.32 7.87
CA VAL A 12 14.91 -13.26 8.09
C VAL A 12 14.16 -13.64 6.81
N THR A 13 13.41 -14.73 6.85
CA THR A 13 12.64 -15.28 5.72
C THR A 13 11.16 -14.90 5.72
N ASP A 14 10.65 -14.41 6.86
CA ASP A 14 9.23 -14.13 7.10
C ASP A 14 9.10 -12.93 8.06
N LEU A 15 8.14 -12.04 7.79
CA LEU A 15 7.76 -10.93 8.66
C LEU A 15 6.32 -11.13 9.12
N THR A 16 6.12 -11.10 10.43
CA THR A 16 4.79 -11.27 11.02
C THR A 16 4.44 -10.03 11.81
N ALA A 17 3.20 -9.56 11.67
CA ALA A 17 2.68 -8.55 12.60
C ALA A 17 2.36 -9.16 13.98
N TYR A 18 2.40 -10.48 14.14
CA TYR A 18 2.13 -11.17 15.39
C TYR A 18 3.26 -10.98 16.42
N THR A 19 2.85 -10.91 17.69
CA THR A 19 3.68 -10.60 18.85
C THR A 19 4.52 -11.77 19.39
N LYS A 20 4.49 -12.94 18.76
CA LYS A 20 5.26 -14.13 19.20
C LYS A 20 5.91 -14.83 18.01
N ASP A 21 7.09 -14.39 17.63
CA ASP A 21 8.04 -15.24 16.91
C ASP A 21 8.95 -15.96 17.91
N LYS A 22 9.15 -17.27 17.76
CA LYS A 22 10.02 -18.09 18.62
C LYS A 22 11.51 -17.77 18.45
N ARG A 23 11.90 -17.05 17.40
CA ARG A 23 13.30 -16.89 16.97
C ARG A 23 13.89 -15.50 17.20
N TRP A 24 13.10 -14.51 17.64
CA TRP A 24 13.57 -13.13 17.76
C TRP A 24 13.37 -12.58 19.18
N PRO A 25 14.35 -11.86 19.77
CA PRO A 25 14.15 -11.22 21.05
C PRO A 25 13.18 -10.04 20.89
N HIS A 26 12.17 -9.96 21.76
CA HIS A 26 11.07 -8.98 21.72
C HIS A 26 11.48 -7.50 21.50
N ASN A 27 12.75 -7.15 21.67
CA ASN A 27 13.26 -5.79 21.84
C ASN A 27 13.84 -5.11 20.58
N LEU A 28 14.35 -5.84 19.56
CA LEU A 28 14.96 -5.15 18.40
C LEU A 28 13.92 -4.41 17.55
N TYR A 29 12.70 -4.94 17.49
CA TYR A 29 11.57 -4.33 16.78
C TYR A 29 11.11 -3.04 17.48
N ASP A 30 10.97 -3.08 18.80
CA ASP A 30 10.55 -1.92 19.59
C ASP A 30 11.61 -0.79 19.57
N GLU A 31 12.90 -1.12 19.45
CA GLU A 31 13.96 -0.12 19.26
C GLU A 31 13.96 0.51 17.86
N ALA A 32 13.73 -0.28 16.80
CA ALA A 32 13.65 0.25 15.44
C ALA A 32 12.45 1.20 15.26
N LEU A 33 11.32 0.90 15.94
CA LEU A 33 10.11 1.71 15.92
C LEU A 33 10.27 3.08 16.59
N ARG A 34 11.15 3.21 17.60
CA ARG A 34 11.44 4.51 18.24
C ARG A 34 12.14 5.51 17.31
N LEU A 35 12.78 5.01 16.26
CA LEU A 35 13.51 5.81 15.28
C LEU A 35 12.67 6.10 14.03
N TYR A 36 11.49 5.49 13.90
CA TYR A 36 10.59 5.77 12.79
C TYR A 36 9.77 7.02 13.12
N PRO A 37 9.93 8.12 12.36
CA PRO A 37 9.15 9.33 12.58
C PRO A 37 7.71 9.03 12.17
N VAL A 38 6.84 8.80 13.14
CA VAL A 38 5.39 8.80 12.97
C VAL A 38 4.90 10.20 13.35
N ASP A 39 4.04 10.81 12.54
CA ASP A 39 3.43 12.09 12.91
C ASP A 39 2.76 11.96 14.28
N HIS A 40 2.84 13.01 15.10
CA HIS A 40 2.39 12.96 16.50
C HIS A 40 0.90 12.62 16.63
N ASP A 41 0.10 12.98 15.63
CA ASP A 41 -1.34 12.70 15.56
C ASP A 41 -1.65 11.21 15.29
N GLU A 42 -0.67 10.47 14.76
CA GLU A 42 -0.76 9.06 14.40
C GLU A 42 -0.09 8.13 15.44
N GLY A 43 0.36 8.69 16.57
CA GLY A 43 0.94 7.92 17.66
C GLY A 43 -0.08 7.14 18.47
N CYS A 44 0.16 5.84 18.72
CA CYS A 44 -0.72 5.01 19.56
C CYS A 44 0.06 4.05 20.47
N GLY A 45 -0.67 3.26 21.28
CA GLY A 45 -0.09 2.24 22.16
C GLY A 45 -0.15 0.82 21.58
N ASN A 46 -0.67 0.65 20.36
CA ASN A 46 -0.97 -0.66 19.80
C ASN A 46 0.25 -1.29 19.11
N PRO A 47 0.80 -2.40 19.63
CA PRO A 47 2.00 -3.01 19.08
C PRO A 47 1.82 -3.63 17.68
N ILE A 48 0.58 -3.94 17.27
CA ILE A 48 0.26 -4.41 15.93
C ILE A 48 0.26 -3.23 14.95
N CYS A 49 -0.32 -2.10 15.34
CA CYS A 49 -0.31 -0.87 14.53
C CYS A 49 1.12 -0.40 14.24
N HIS A 50 1.99 -0.42 15.25
CA HIS A 50 3.39 -0.05 15.04
C HIS A 50 4.11 -1.00 14.10
N ARG A 51 3.92 -2.32 14.26
CA ARG A 51 4.50 -3.33 13.35
C ARG A 51 4.00 -3.15 11.92
N ALA A 52 2.71 -2.89 11.75
CA ALA A 52 2.13 -2.58 10.44
C ALA A 52 2.79 -1.36 9.80
N THR A 53 2.96 -0.29 10.59
CA THR A 53 3.63 0.94 10.14
C THR A 53 5.08 0.69 9.73
N PHE A 54 5.82 -0.11 10.50
CA PHE A 54 7.19 -0.48 10.14
C PHE A 54 7.26 -1.31 8.84
N MET A 55 6.33 -2.24 8.64
CA MET A 55 6.33 -3.11 7.47
C MET A 55 5.89 -2.38 6.20
N TYR A 56 4.89 -1.50 6.30
CA TYR A 56 4.18 -0.95 5.15
C TYR A 56 4.24 0.57 5.01
N GLY A 57 4.79 1.28 5.99
CA GLY A 57 4.55 2.71 6.17
C GLY A 57 3.17 2.98 6.80
N LEU A 58 2.78 4.24 6.89
CA LEU A 58 1.51 4.65 7.47
C LEU A 58 0.33 4.22 6.57
N LEU A 59 -0.32 3.12 6.96
CA LEU A 59 -1.37 2.47 6.17
C LEU A 59 -2.73 3.17 6.25
N TYR A 60 -2.98 3.89 7.33
CA TYR A 60 -4.28 4.47 7.64
C TYR A 60 -4.07 5.68 8.54
N GLU A 61 -5.01 6.62 8.47
CA GLU A 61 -5.14 7.69 9.43
C GLU A 61 -5.88 7.13 10.66
N HIS A 62 -5.34 7.32 11.86
CA HIS A 62 -6.03 6.89 13.09
C HIS A 62 -7.41 7.54 13.22
N ALA A 63 -7.58 8.75 12.65
CA ALA A 63 -8.87 9.41 12.54
C ALA A 63 -9.92 8.59 11.76
N GLN A 64 -9.52 7.71 10.83
CA GLN A 64 -10.42 6.85 10.06
C GLN A 64 -10.61 5.46 10.66
N VAL A 65 -9.77 5.04 11.60
CA VAL A 65 -9.88 3.71 12.23
C VAL A 65 -10.81 3.77 13.46
N SER A 66 -11.74 2.82 13.57
CA SER A 66 -12.56 2.68 14.78
C SER A 66 -11.76 1.97 15.88
N GLU A 67 -12.10 2.20 17.15
CA GLU A 67 -11.42 1.53 18.27
C GLU A 67 -11.52 0.00 18.18
N THR A 68 -12.68 -0.53 17.79
CA THR A 68 -12.91 -1.96 17.57
C THR A 68 -11.98 -2.49 16.48
N LEU A 69 -11.87 -1.79 15.36
CA LEU A 69 -11.01 -2.19 14.25
C LEU A 69 -9.53 -2.13 14.67
N HIS A 70 -9.13 -1.04 15.31
CA HIS A 70 -7.76 -0.82 15.77
C HIS A 70 -7.33 -1.92 16.76
N SER A 71 -8.21 -2.29 17.69
CA SER A 71 -7.93 -3.33 18.69
C SER A 71 -7.88 -4.74 18.11
N ASN A 72 -8.30 -4.93 16.85
CA ASN A 72 -8.37 -6.23 16.18
C ASN A 72 -7.58 -6.31 14.86
N LEU A 73 -6.60 -5.41 14.66
CA LEU A 73 -5.78 -5.35 13.43
C LEU A 73 -5.09 -6.68 13.06
N GLN A 74 -4.82 -7.56 14.03
CA GLN A 74 -4.24 -8.88 13.80
C GLN A 74 -5.09 -9.81 12.92
N GLU A 75 -6.39 -9.53 12.80
CA GLU A 75 -7.29 -10.29 11.92
C GLU A 75 -7.14 -9.88 10.45
N LEU A 76 -6.61 -8.67 10.20
CA LEU A 76 -6.42 -8.10 8.87
C LEU A 76 -4.97 -8.19 8.40
N LEU A 77 -4.02 -8.02 9.33
CA LEU A 77 -2.60 -7.91 9.05
C LEU A 77 -1.87 -9.17 9.52
N GLY A 78 -2.10 -10.28 8.81
CA GLY A 78 -1.60 -11.60 9.17
C GLY A 78 -0.10 -11.81 8.90
N VAL A 79 0.25 -13.04 8.49
CA VAL A 79 1.63 -13.40 8.12
C VAL A 79 1.88 -12.98 6.68
N HIS A 80 3.02 -12.35 6.43
CA HIS A 80 3.40 -11.90 5.08
C HIS A 80 4.74 -12.50 4.65
N ASP A 81 4.80 -12.91 3.39
CA ASP A 81 5.99 -13.47 2.77
C ASP A 81 7.02 -12.36 2.46
N VAL A 82 8.28 -12.55 2.88
CA VAL A 82 9.36 -11.56 2.67
C VAL A 82 9.69 -11.40 1.18
N GLY A 83 9.35 -12.36 0.33
CA GLY A 83 9.47 -12.27 -1.12
C GLY A 83 8.72 -11.08 -1.70
N VAL A 84 7.52 -10.76 -1.18
CA VAL A 84 6.75 -9.58 -1.62
C VAL A 84 7.53 -8.28 -1.36
N PHE A 85 8.10 -8.14 -0.16
CA PHE A 85 8.90 -6.96 0.20
C PHE A 85 10.21 -6.89 -0.60
N LYS A 86 10.86 -8.03 -0.86
CA LYS A 86 12.03 -8.10 -1.74
C LYS A 86 11.71 -7.63 -3.14
N HIS A 87 10.56 -8.02 -3.67
CA HIS A 87 10.13 -7.64 -5.01
C HIS A 87 9.73 -6.16 -5.07
N LEU A 88 9.00 -5.65 -4.08
CA LEU A 88 8.70 -4.21 -3.98
C LEU A 88 10.00 -3.39 -3.94
N ALA A 89 11.00 -3.83 -3.16
CA ALA A 89 12.30 -3.19 -3.13
C ALA A 89 13.04 -3.26 -4.47
N ALA A 90 12.91 -4.35 -5.23
CA ALA A 90 13.46 -4.46 -6.57
C ALA A 90 12.82 -3.43 -7.52
N MET A 91 11.49 -3.26 -7.49
CA MET A 91 10.79 -2.23 -8.28
C MET A 91 11.24 -0.81 -7.89
N VAL A 92 11.34 -0.53 -6.60
CA VAL A 92 11.81 0.77 -6.09
C VAL A 92 13.24 1.07 -6.55
N ARG A 93 14.16 0.10 -6.46
CA ARG A 93 15.54 0.25 -6.93
C ARG A 93 15.63 0.42 -8.44
N ALA A 94 14.78 -0.28 -9.20
CA ALA A 94 14.72 -0.16 -10.65
C ALA A 94 14.06 1.16 -11.11
N GLY A 95 13.30 1.82 -10.24
CA GLY A 95 12.50 3.00 -10.59
C GLY A 95 11.34 2.70 -11.54
N LYS A 96 10.95 1.42 -11.68
CA LYS A 96 9.89 0.93 -12.57
C LYS A 96 9.40 -0.45 -12.13
N VAL A 97 8.25 -0.86 -12.64
CA VAL A 97 7.70 -2.20 -12.42
C VAL A 97 8.57 -3.23 -13.16
N VAL A 98 9.04 -4.24 -12.45
CA VAL A 98 9.82 -5.38 -12.94
C VAL A 98 9.21 -6.67 -12.41
N ASP A 99 9.47 -7.82 -13.02
CA ASP A 99 9.05 -9.11 -12.48
C ASP A 99 9.91 -9.56 -11.27
N ALA A 100 9.62 -10.76 -10.74
CA ALA A 100 10.27 -11.28 -9.56
C ALA A 100 11.78 -11.53 -9.73
N ASP A 101 12.24 -11.72 -10.98
CA ASP A 101 13.64 -11.88 -11.33
C ASP A 101 14.34 -10.52 -11.58
N GLY A 102 13.57 -9.43 -11.58
CA GLY A 102 14.04 -8.07 -11.81
C GLY A 102 14.04 -7.64 -13.27
N ASP A 103 13.43 -8.45 -14.15
CA ASP A 103 13.35 -8.14 -15.57
C ASP A 103 12.22 -7.15 -15.86
N ASP A 104 12.52 -6.15 -16.70
CA ASP A 104 11.52 -5.19 -17.18
C ASP A 104 10.66 -5.85 -18.26
N VAL A 105 9.62 -6.59 -17.87
CA VAL A 105 8.76 -7.37 -18.79
C VAL A 105 7.38 -6.75 -19.01
N TYR A 106 6.85 -6.02 -18.03
CA TYR A 106 5.44 -5.61 -18.02
C TYR A 106 5.15 -4.44 -18.95
N LEU A 107 6.02 -3.42 -19.00
CA LEU A 107 5.81 -2.20 -19.77
C LEU A 107 6.70 -2.16 -21.03
N ARG A 108 7.00 -3.32 -21.62
CA ARG A 108 7.78 -3.39 -22.88
C ARG A 108 7.00 -2.81 -24.07
N GLY A 109 7.70 -2.14 -24.98
CA GLY A 109 7.17 -1.58 -26.24
C GLY A 109 7.38 -0.08 -26.39
N ALA A 110 7.04 0.50 -27.55
CA ALA A 110 7.16 1.95 -27.77
C ALA A 110 6.33 2.72 -26.73
N ARG A 111 7.00 3.47 -25.86
CA ARG A 111 6.39 4.17 -24.70
C ARG A 111 5.57 3.26 -23.77
N GLY A 112 5.88 1.97 -23.70
CA GLY A 112 5.16 0.98 -22.88
C GLY A 112 3.77 0.55 -23.39
N MET A 113 3.37 1.03 -24.58
CA MET A 113 2.01 0.81 -25.12
C MET A 113 1.63 -0.66 -25.34
N LYS A 114 2.57 -1.54 -25.67
CA LYS A 114 2.27 -2.99 -25.79
C LYS A 114 1.99 -3.61 -24.43
N GLY A 115 2.68 -3.16 -23.38
CA GLY A 115 2.46 -3.59 -22.00
C GLY A 115 1.13 -3.12 -21.41
N LEU A 116 0.66 -1.94 -21.83
CA LEU A 116 -0.59 -1.36 -21.32
C LEU A 116 -1.86 -1.95 -21.92
N ALA A 117 -1.77 -2.81 -22.94
CA ALA A 117 -2.94 -3.33 -23.64
C ALA A 117 -3.94 -4.03 -22.70
N GLY A 118 -3.46 -4.70 -21.65
CA GLY A 118 -4.31 -5.33 -20.63
C GLY A 118 -5.09 -4.35 -19.75
N MET A 119 -4.68 -3.08 -19.71
CA MET A 119 -5.35 -2.01 -18.95
C MET A 119 -6.41 -1.27 -19.78
N ARG A 120 -6.62 -1.67 -21.05
CA ARG A 120 -7.64 -1.12 -21.94
C ARG A 120 -9.04 -1.66 -21.60
N ILE A 121 -9.46 -1.43 -20.36
CA ILE A 121 -10.75 -1.79 -19.76
C ILE A 121 -11.21 -0.61 -18.89
N PRO A 122 -12.50 -0.53 -18.50
CA PRO A 122 -12.96 0.43 -17.50
C PRO A 122 -12.18 0.28 -16.19
N ILE A 123 -11.57 1.36 -15.70
CA ILE A 123 -10.88 1.41 -14.40
C ILE A 123 -11.27 2.70 -13.66
N GLY A 124 -11.84 2.56 -12.46
CA GLY A 124 -12.07 3.64 -11.51
C GLY A 124 -11.03 3.62 -10.39
N PHE A 125 -10.15 4.63 -10.36
CA PHE A 125 -9.15 4.80 -9.31
C PHE A 125 -9.78 5.50 -8.11
N ILE A 126 -9.63 4.93 -6.92
CA ILE A 126 -10.01 5.54 -5.65
C ILE A 126 -8.76 5.62 -4.78
N HIS A 127 -8.50 6.78 -4.22
CA HIS A 127 -7.25 7.05 -3.50
C HIS A 127 -7.50 8.02 -2.35
N GLY A 128 -6.84 7.80 -1.21
CA GLY A 128 -6.85 8.76 -0.11
C GLY A 128 -5.83 9.88 -0.32
N ASP A 129 -6.16 11.12 0.01
CA ASP A 129 -5.22 12.25 -0.13
C ASP A 129 -4.08 12.28 0.89
N CYS A 130 -4.28 11.65 2.06
CA CYS A 130 -3.27 11.48 3.10
C CYS A 130 -2.48 10.16 2.95
N ASN A 131 -2.60 9.45 1.82
CA ASN A 131 -1.89 8.19 1.64
C ASN A 131 -0.35 8.40 1.56
N GLU A 132 0.38 8.00 2.59
CA GLU A 132 1.84 8.07 2.63
C GLU A 132 2.55 6.82 2.10
N THR A 133 1.88 5.66 2.09
CA THR A 133 2.43 4.41 1.53
C THR A 133 2.56 4.51 0.00
N TYR A 134 1.51 4.97 -0.67
CA TYR A 134 1.52 5.29 -2.10
C TYR A 134 0.99 6.70 -2.29
N VAL A 135 1.89 7.67 -2.42
CA VAL A 135 1.51 9.08 -2.51
C VAL A 135 0.49 9.37 -3.62
N PRO A 136 -0.43 10.34 -3.46
CA PRO A 136 -1.50 10.63 -4.43
C PRO A 136 -1.03 10.85 -5.88
N GLN A 137 0.18 11.36 -6.05
CA GLN A 137 0.80 11.58 -7.36
C GLN A 137 1.02 10.27 -8.12
N SER A 138 1.23 9.14 -7.44
CA SER A 138 1.45 7.84 -8.07
C SER A 138 0.25 7.36 -8.89
N THR A 139 -0.97 7.49 -8.33
CA THR A 139 -2.20 7.14 -9.05
C THR A 139 -2.57 8.18 -10.10
N ALA A 140 -2.23 9.47 -9.88
CA ALA A 140 -2.43 10.51 -10.89
C ALA A 140 -1.61 10.23 -12.16
N LEU A 141 -0.31 9.90 -12.00
CA LEU A 141 0.56 9.52 -13.12
C LEU A 141 0.01 8.31 -13.90
N THR A 142 -0.48 7.29 -13.19
CA THR A 142 -1.06 6.10 -13.82
C THR A 142 -2.35 6.44 -14.57
N TYR A 143 -3.23 7.23 -13.96
CA TYR A 143 -4.47 7.70 -14.57
C TYR A 143 -4.20 8.49 -15.86
N GLU A 144 -3.31 9.48 -15.82
CA GLU A 144 -2.94 10.28 -16.99
C GLU A 144 -2.31 9.43 -18.10
N MET A 145 -1.45 8.48 -17.74
CA MET A 145 -0.86 7.55 -18.69
C MET A 145 -1.94 6.73 -19.42
N LEU A 146 -2.94 6.22 -18.70
CA LEU A 146 -4.01 5.41 -19.29
C LEU A 146 -4.99 6.25 -20.13
N VAL A 147 -5.40 7.43 -19.65
CA VAL A 147 -6.25 8.36 -20.42
C VAL A 147 -5.58 8.75 -21.74
N ASN A 148 -4.28 9.01 -21.73
CA ASN A 148 -3.53 9.35 -22.94
C ASN A 148 -3.38 8.15 -23.90
N ALA A 149 -3.26 6.93 -23.37
CA ALA A 149 -3.09 5.72 -24.16
C ALA A 149 -4.40 5.20 -24.76
N PHE A 150 -5.50 5.27 -24.01
CA PHE A 150 -6.82 4.71 -24.36
C PHE A 150 -7.94 5.70 -24.01
N PRO A 151 -8.04 6.83 -24.74
CA PRO A 151 -8.99 7.90 -24.43
C PRO A 151 -10.46 7.49 -24.57
N GLU A 152 -10.75 6.36 -25.22
CA GLU A 152 -12.10 5.81 -25.34
C GLU A 152 -12.58 5.05 -24.09
N GLN A 153 -11.69 4.73 -23.16
CA GLN A 153 -12.06 4.02 -21.92
C GLN A 153 -12.58 5.01 -20.86
N PRO A 154 -13.58 4.63 -20.05
CA PRO A 154 -14.19 5.51 -19.06
C PRO A 154 -13.34 5.56 -17.77
N TYR A 155 -12.06 5.94 -17.88
CA TYR A 155 -11.21 6.06 -16.70
C TYR A 155 -11.69 7.22 -15.81
N GLU A 156 -11.76 6.95 -14.51
CA GLU A 156 -12.06 7.97 -13.50
C GLU A 156 -11.05 7.91 -12.36
N ARG A 157 -10.78 9.04 -11.71
CA ARG A 157 -9.97 9.11 -10.50
C ARG A 157 -10.65 9.94 -9.42
N HIS A 158 -10.81 9.35 -8.25
CA HIS A 158 -11.45 9.94 -7.08
C HIS A 158 -10.43 10.03 -5.94
N LEU A 159 -10.18 11.25 -5.47
CA LEU A 159 -9.32 11.51 -4.34
C LEU A 159 -10.19 11.82 -3.12
N ILE A 160 -10.07 11.03 -2.07
CA ILE A 160 -10.91 11.08 -0.87
C ILE A 160 -10.17 11.84 0.22
N ALA A 161 -10.76 12.93 0.71
CA ALA A 161 -10.12 13.83 1.66
C ALA A 161 -10.05 13.25 3.08
N GLY A 162 -8.88 13.36 3.73
CA GLY A 162 -8.61 12.87 5.07
C GLY A 162 -8.51 11.34 5.17
N TYR A 163 -8.20 10.67 4.06
CA TYR A 163 -8.08 9.21 3.98
C TYR A 163 -6.64 8.81 3.65
N GLY A 164 -6.12 7.82 4.37
CA GLY A 164 -4.82 7.18 4.14
C GLY A 164 -4.89 6.06 3.10
N HIS A 165 -3.93 5.12 3.15
CA HIS A 165 -3.78 4.09 2.12
C HIS A 165 -4.98 3.14 2.03
N ILE A 166 -5.31 2.46 3.12
CA ILE A 166 -6.34 1.42 3.14
C ILE A 166 -7.68 1.91 3.70
N ASP A 167 -7.73 3.16 4.19
CA ASP A 167 -8.94 3.79 4.73
C ASP A 167 -10.10 3.78 3.74
N CYS A 168 -9.82 3.88 2.44
CA CYS A 168 -10.84 3.82 1.39
C CYS A 168 -11.60 2.48 1.36
N ILE A 169 -11.04 1.43 1.97
CA ILE A 169 -11.63 0.10 2.05
C ILE A 169 -12.33 -0.11 3.38
N PHE A 170 -11.65 0.08 4.51
CA PHE A 170 -12.13 -0.31 5.84
C PHE A 170 -12.21 0.83 6.86
N GLY A 171 -12.00 2.08 6.43
CA GLY A 171 -12.19 3.25 7.28
C GLY A 171 -13.62 3.27 7.82
N LYS A 172 -13.78 3.72 9.07
CA LYS A 172 -15.06 3.72 9.81
C LYS A 172 -16.19 4.45 9.08
N ASN A 173 -15.84 5.35 8.16
CA ASN A 173 -16.76 6.13 7.35
C ASN A 173 -16.76 5.74 5.85
N ALA A 174 -15.93 4.78 5.42
CA ALA A 174 -15.77 4.41 4.00
C ALA A 174 -17.09 3.99 3.33
N ALA A 175 -17.97 3.33 4.09
CA ALA A 175 -19.30 2.95 3.60
C ALA A 175 -20.17 4.14 3.16
N ARG A 176 -19.97 5.31 3.79
CA ARG A 176 -20.65 6.55 3.45
C ARG A 176 -19.89 7.33 2.38
N ASP A 177 -18.58 7.47 2.55
CA ASP A 177 -17.78 8.45 1.81
C ASP A 177 -17.17 7.87 0.51
N VAL A 178 -17.04 6.54 0.40
CA VAL A 178 -16.30 5.88 -0.68
C VAL A 178 -17.17 4.89 -1.45
N TYR A 179 -17.92 4.03 -0.76
CA TYR A 179 -18.63 2.93 -1.40
C TYR A 179 -19.70 3.38 -2.41
N PRO A 180 -20.41 4.51 -2.23
CA PRO A 180 -21.31 5.02 -3.27
C PRO A 180 -20.60 5.28 -4.60
N THR A 181 -19.34 5.75 -4.56
CA THR A 181 -18.52 5.96 -5.75
C THR A 181 -18.18 4.65 -6.44
N ILE A 182 -17.80 3.61 -5.67
CA ILE A 182 -17.55 2.25 -6.17
C ILE A 182 -18.81 1.71 -6.86
N ALA A 183 -19.94 1.73 -6.14
CA ALA A 183 -21.20 1.19 -6.64
C ALA A 183 -21.68 1.92 -7.90
N ARG A 184 -21.57 3.26 -7.95
CA ARG A 184 -21.89 4.04 -9.15
C ARG A 184 -21.04 3.60 -10.35
N TYR A 185 -19.73 3.46 -10.17
CA TYR A 185 -18.82 3.09 -11.26
C TYR A 185 -19.11 1.68 -11.78
N LEU A 186 -19.26 0.71 -10.88
CA LEU A 186 -19.57 -0.68 -11.23
C LEU A 186 -20.97 -0.86 -11.85
N ASN A 187 -21.94 0.00 -11.54
CA ASN A 187 -23.26 -0.05 -12.16
C ASN A 187 -23.28 0.58 -13.57
N ALA A 188 -22.29 1.40 -13.90
CA ALA A 188 -22.21 2.12 -15.18
C ALA A 188 -21.45 1.35 -16.26
N HIS A 189 -20.64 0.35 -15.89
CA HIS A 189 -19.66 -0.33 -16.73
C HIS A 189 -19.64 -1.83 -16.46
#